data_AF-A0A8T5S5A2-F1
#
_entry.id   AF-A0A8T5S5A2-F1
#
_cell.length_a   1.000
_cell.length_b   1.000
_cell.length_c   1.000
_cell.angle_alpha   90.00
_cell.angle_beta   90.00
_cell.angle_gamma   90.00
#
_symmetry.space_group_name_H-M   'P 1'
#
loop_
_entity.id
_entity.type
_entity.pdbx_description
1 polymer ?
#
loop_
_entity_poly.entity_id
_entity_poly.type
_entity_poly.pdbx_seq_one_letter_code
_entity_poly.pdbx_strand_id
1 'polypeptide(L)'
;MSKNLKDLIEKAEEEEKTQAQLEKTVENLELKVAKLETKLKENQSSSKLEFVRANAEIIESEENIILKNLINSQNQELSQRNHEKEALHQKIKDLNDELVNLKESFNDSIKDQVIIKTQNSLNNLIEDYGRLENINNSLKDRLSEIELEKELLIESGQMSKPDDSHIEQIEYEMSRLKKQLSDLEEANKLLENSNLNLKSRELSVDNLEIAIQNLENINNELKKENQKLLTKLEVVEADRVRMTKFEEKASNLEKEIESLKKENVELRQKDAILLAKTINVMETHRKEPTKIAEKFVSKETLLEERAGVKIEELIEVADIIEELPEPEADLNTISNSIGLNEVSKPVEVRLENEMLKEEAVTRKKVCPNCGNTNKAQIREFDDKTKIIYTHPRIYGKMYRCGQCGTEWR
;
A
#
# COMPACT_ATOMS: atom_id res chain seq x y z
N MET A 1 17.14 8.83 26.27
CA MET A 1 15.77 8.86 25.70
C MET A 1 15.35 10.31 25.52
N SER A 2 14.86 10.69 24.34
CA SER A 2 14.41 12.06 24.09
C SER A 2 13.16 12.35 24.92
N LYS A 3 13.00 13.62 25.33
CA LYS A 3 11.84 14.08 26.13
C LYS A 3 10.51 13.70 25.47
N ASN A 4 10.45 13.79 24.14
CA ASN A 4 9.29 13.42 23.33
C ASN A 4 8.92 11.94 23.41
N LEU A 5 9.88 11.03 23.54
CA LEU A 5 9.59 9.60 23.66
C LEU A 5 8.97 9.29 25.03
N LYS A 6 9.40 10.00 26.07
CA LYS A 6 8.87 9.84 27.43
C LYS A 6 7.42 10.31 27.52
N ASP A 7 7.12 11.47 26.92
CA ASP A 7 5.76 12.02 26.88
C ASP A 7 4.79 11.12 26.08
N LEU A 8 5.27 10.46 25.01
CA LEU A 8 4.46 9.50 24.25
C LEU A 8 4.17 8.21 25.03
N ILE A 9 5.13 7.72 25.82
CA ILE A 9 4.93 6.54 26.67
C ILE A 9 3.94 6.88 27.79
N GLU A 10 4.09 8.03 28.44
CA GLU A 10 3.19 8.47 29.52
C GLU A 10 1.75 8.66 29.00
N LYS A 11 1.60 9.22 27.78
CA LYS A 11 0.29 9.33 27.13
C LYS A 11 -0.33 7.97 26.77
N ALA A 12 0.47 7.02 26.29
CA ALA A 12 0.00 5.67 25.99
C ALA A 12 -0.45 4.93 27.27
N GLU A 13 0.28 5.09 28.38
CA GLU A 13 -0.10 4.53 29.68
C GLU A 13 -1.39 5.16 30.24
N GLU A 14 -1.62 6.46 30.00
CA GLU A 14 -2.88 7.12 30.34
C GLU A 14 -4.04 6.60 29.49
N GLU A 15 -3.85 6.46 28.17
CA GLU A 15 -4.86 5.91 27.26
C GLU A 15 -5.23 4.46 27.66
N GLU A 16 -4.25 3.61 27.99
CA GLU A 16 -4.49 2.25 28.46
C GLU A 16 -5.31 2.21 29.77
N LYS A 17 -5.03 3.12 30.71
CA LYS A 17 -5.83 3.27 31.93
C LYS A 17 -7.27 3.69 31.65
N THR A 18 -7.48 4.62 30.71
CA THR A 18 -8.84 5.04 30.33
C THR A 18 -9.61 3.92 29.64
N GLN A 19 -8.94 3.13 28.79
CA GLN A 19 -9.54 1.97 28.15
C GLN A 19 -9.97 0.91 29.16
N ALA A 20 -9.11 0.58 30.13
CA ALA A 20 -9.44 -0.36 31.20
C ALA A 20 -10.62 0.10 32.07
N GLN A 21 -10.78 1.42 32.27
CA GLN A 21 -11.96 1.98 32.94
C GLN A 21 -13.23 1.83 32.10
N LEU A 22 -13.15 2.11 30.80
CA LEU A 22 -14.28 1.93 29.88
C LEU A 22 -14.73 0.47 29.80
N GLU A 23 -13.81 -0.48 29.69
CA GLU A 23 -14.13 -1.92 29.69
C GLU A 23 -14.88 -2.34 30.95
N LYS A 24 -14.42 -1.89 32.14
CA LYS A 24 -15.16 -2.12 33.40
C LYS A 24 -16.55 -1.51 33.40
N THR A 25 -16.75 -0.34 32.78
CA THR A 25 -18.08 0.26 32.71
C THR A 25 -19.01 -0.50 31.76
N VAL A 26 -18.49 -1.02 30.64
CA VAL A 26 -19.25 -1.84 29.69
C VAL A 26 -19.69 -3.14 30.35
N GLU A 27 -18.78 -3.87 31.01
CA GLU A 27 -19.10 -5.11 31.71
C GLU A 27 -20.19 -4.91 32.78
N ASN A 28 -20.12 -3.78 33.51
CA ASN A 28 -21.12 -3.44 34.53
C ASN A 28 -22.49 -3.07 33.92
N LEU A 29 -22.51 -2.45 32.73
CA LEU A 29 -23.74 -2.18 31.98
C LEU A 29 -24.36 -3.47 31.44
N GLU A 30 -23.56 -4.39 30.89
CA GLU A 30 -24.02 -5.70 30.43
C GLU A 30 -24.68 -6.50 31.56
N LEU A 31 -24.07 -6.52 32.75
CA LEU A 31 -24.67 -7.14 33.95
C LEU A 31 -26.00 -6.49 34.36
N LYS A 32 -26.15 -5.18 34.20
CA LYS A 32 -27.41 -4.48 34.47
C LYS A 32 -28.48 -4.81 33.44
N VAL A 33 -28.13 -4.87 32.16
CA VAL A 33 -29.04 -5.27 31.07
C VAL A 33 -29.54 -6.69 31.31
N ALA A 34 -28.64 -7.64 31.59
CA ALA A 34 -29.02 -9.02 31.90
C ALA A 34 -30.00 -9.11 33.09
N LYS A 35 -29.77 -8.33 34.17
CA LYS A 35 -30.69 -8.25 35.32
C LYS A 35 -32.05 -7.64 34.98
N LEU A 36 -32.10 -6.70 34.05
CA LEU A 36 -33.37 -6.11 33.61
C LEU A 36 -34.14 -7.09 32.73
N GLU A 37 -33.47 -7.83 31.86
CA GLU A 37 -34.08 -8.87 31.04
C GLU A 37 -34.69 -9.99 31.88
N THR A 38 -34.00 -10.44 32.94
CA THR A 38 -34.54 -11.45 33.86
C THR A 38 -35.80 -10.94 34.56
N LYS A 39 -35.77 -9.70 35.07
CA LYS A 39 -36.96 -9.06 35.69
C LYS A 39 -38.11 -8.90 34.71
N LEU A 40 -37.83 -8.60 33.44
CA LEU A 40 -38.85 -8.45 32.42
C LEU A 40 -39.53 -9.80 32.10
N LYS A 41 -38.76 -10.89 32.05
CA LYS A 41 -39.29 -12.26 31.91
C LYS A 41 -40.12 -12.70 33.12
N GLU A 42 -39.70 -12.33 34.34
CA GLU A 42 -40.47 -12.57 35.58
C GLU A 42 -41.79 -11.79 35.59
N ASN A 43 -41.79 -10.54 35.11
CA ASN A 43 -43.00 -9.73 34.98
C ASN A 43 -43.94 -10.23 33.86
N GLN A 44 -43.40 -10.73 32.74
CA GLN A 44 -44.22 -11.35 31.68
C GLN A 44 -44.85 -12.67 32.11
N SER A 45 -44.19 -13.44 32.96
CA SER A 45 -44.73 -14.71 33.48
C SER A 45 -45.78 -14.48 34.58
N SER A 46 -45.65 -13.43 35.39
CA SER A 46 -46.63 -13.05 36.42
C SER A 46 -47.87 -12.31 35.89
N SER A 47 -47.80 -11.70 34.70
CA SER A 47 -48.94 -11.03 34.04
C SER A 47 -49.83 -11.97 33.21
N LYS A 48 -49.51 -13.26 33.13
CA LYS A 48 -50.42 -14.32 32.61
C LYS A 48 -51.47 -14.76 33.64
N LEU A 49 -51.93 -13.83 34.49
CA LEU A 49 -53.01 -14.04 35.43
C LEU A 49 -54.35 -13.80 34.72
N GLU A 50 -55.00 -14.92 34.39
CA GLU A 50 -56.46 -15.09 34.24
C GLU A 50 -57.22 -13.96 33.52
N PHE A 51 -57.04 -13.86 32.20
CA PHE A 51 -58.07 -13.25 31.35
C PHE A 51 -58.66 -14.33 30.43
N VAL A 52 -59.79 -14.88 30.90
CA VAL A 52 -60.91 -15.43 30.14
C VAL A 52 -60.55 -16.11 28.81
N ARG A 53 -60.50 -17.44 28.82
CA ARG A 53 -60.77 -18.28 27.64
C ARG A 53 -62.21 -17.99 27.17
N ALA A 54 -62.37 -16.99 26.31
CA ALA A 54 -63.47 -16.97 25.37
C ALA A 54 -62.88 -17.42 24.03
N ASN A 55 -63.47 -18.46 23.44
CA ASN A 55 -63.21 -18.94 22.10
C ASN A 55 -63.52 -17.83 21.07
N ALA A 56 -62.61 -16.88 20.93
CA ALA A 56 -62.52 -16.09 19.72
C ALA A 56 -61.68 -16.92 18.75
N GLU A 57 -62.36 -17.61 17.82
CA GLU A 57 -61.78 -17.79 16.48
C GLU A 57 -61.44 -16.39 15.98
N ILE A 58 -60.23 -15.93 16.30
CA ILE A 58 -59.66 -14.72 15.74
C ILE A 58 -59.48 -15.09 14.27
N ILE A 59 -60.45 -14.70 13.46
CA ILE A 59 -60.29 -14.55 12.03
C ILE A 59 -59.08 -13.63 11.89
N GLU A 60 -57.91 -14.21 11.61
CA GLU A 60 -56.71 -13.44 11.31
C GLU A 60 -57.10 -12.51 10.16
N SER A 61 -57.17 -11.21 10.45
CA SER A 61 -57.44 -10.22 9.44
C SER A 61 -56.42 -10.40 8.31
N GLU A 62 -56.85 -10.20 7.07
CA GLU A 62 -55.98 -10.27 5.89
C GLU A 62 -54.72 -9.39 6.08
N GLU A 63 -54.85 -8.29 6.80
CA GLU A 63 -53.77 -7.41 7.24
C GLU A 63 -52.68 -8.14 8.05
N ASN A 64 -53.05 -9.02 8.99
CA ASN A 64 -52.07 -9.80 9.77
C ASN A 64 -51.30 -10.80 8.89
N ILE A 65 -51.95 -11.38 7.87
CA ILE A 65 -51.29 -12.27 6.91
C ILE A 65 -50.30 -11.47 6.07
N ILE A 66 -50.69 -10.29 5.59
CA ILE A 66 -49.81 -9.40 4.82
C ILE A 66 -48.59 -8.97 5.66
N LEU A 67 -48.81 -8.57 6.92
CA LEU A 67 -47.72 -8.18 7.83
C LEU A 67 -46.76 -9.34 8.12
N LYS A 68 -47.27 -10.56 8.35
CA LYS A 68 -46.42 -11.75 8.52
C LYS A 68 -45.58 -12.02 7.27
N ASN A 69 -46.16 -11.91 6.08
CA ASN A 69 -45.43 -12.09 4.82
C ASN A 69 -44.35 -11.02 4.64
N LEU A 70 -44.65 -9.76 4.97
CA LEU A 70 -43.68 -8.67 4.92
C LEU A 70 -42.52 -8.90 5.90
N ILE A 71 -42.82 -9.29 7.15
CA ILE A 71 -41.80 -9.62 8.16
C ILE A 71 -40.92 -10.79 7.71
N ASN A 72 -41.52 -11.84 7.14
CA ASN A 72 -40.77 -12.98 6.61
C ASN A 72 -39.85 -12.57 5.46
N SER A 73 -40.33 -11.73 4.54
CA SER A 73 -39.52 -11.18 3.44
C SER A 73 -38.35 -10.35 3.96
N GLN A 74 -38.59 -9.46 4.94
CA GLN A 74 -37.54 -8.64 5.56
C GLN A 74 -36.51 -9.49 6.31
N ASN A 75 -36.94 -10.52 7.03
CA ASN A 75 -36.04 -11.46 7.70
C ASN A 75 -35.18 -12.24 6.72
N GLN A 76 -35.74 -12.63 5.57
CA GLN A 76 -34.99 -13.28 4.50
C GLN A 76 -33.93 -12.35 3.91
N GLU A 77 -34.27 -11.09 3.63
CA GLU A 77 -33.31 -10.08 3.14
C GLU A 77 -32.19 -9.81 4.16
N LEU A 78 -32.54 -9.66 5.45
CA LEU A 78 -31.56 -9.51 6.53
C LEU A 78 -30.63 -10.73 6.63
N SER A 79 -31.17 -11.93 6.48
CA SER A 79 -30.36 -13.15 6.44
C SER A 79 -29.39 -13.12 5.26
N GLN A 80 -29.84 -12.76 4.06
CA GLN A 80 -28.97 -12.64 2.87
C GLN A 80 -27.85 -11.61 3.08
N ARG A 81 -28.19 -10.41 3.59
CA ARG A 81 -27.21 -9.35 3.91
C ARG A 81 -26.17 -9.80 4.93
N ASN A 82 -26.57 -10.60 5.93
CA ASN A 82 -25.63 -11.15 6.91
C ASN A 82 -24.66 -12.16 6.26
N HIS A 83 -25.14 -13.04 5.38
CA HIS A 83 -24.27 -13.95 4.63
C HIS A 83 -23.30 -13.19 3.73
N GLU A 84 -23.73 -12.13 3.05
CA GLU A 84 -22.86 -11.26 2.26
C GLU A 84 -21.80 -10.58 3.12
N LYS A 85 -22.18 -10.06 4.29
CA LYS A 85 -21.26 -9.45 5.25
C LYS A 85 -20.20 -10.44 5.73
N GLU A 86 -20.60 -11.66 6.05
CA GLU A 86 -19.68 -12.75 6.44
C GLU A 86 -18.72 -13.12 5.32
N ALA A 87 -19.22 -13.23 4.08
CA ALA A 87 -18.39 -13.48 2.90
C ALA A 87 -17.36 -12.36 2.66
N LEU A 88 -17.76 -11.10 2.82
CA LEU A 88 -16.83 -9.96 2.74
C LEU A 88 -15.81 -9.96 3.88
N HIS A 89 -16.22 -10.31 5.10
CA HIS A 89 -15.31 -10.45 6.24
C HIS A 89 -14.26 -11.53 5.99
N GLN A 90 -14.66 -12.68 5.44
CA GLN A 90 -13.74 -13.74 5.08
C GLN A 90 -12.75 -13.27 4.00
N LYS A 91 -13.22 -12.56 2.97
CA LYS A 91 -12.36 -12.01 1.92
C LYS A 91 -11.34 -10.98 2.45
N ILE A 92 -11.74 -10.14 3.40
CA ILE A 92 -10.82 -9.19 4.07
C ILE A 92 -9.76 -9.96 4.87
N LYS A 93 -10.14 -11.03 5.56
CA LYS A 93 -9.21 -11.89 6.29
C LYS A 93 -8.19 -12.54 5.35
N ASP A 94 -8.65 -13.12 4.24
CA ASP A 94 -7.78 -13.76 3.25
C ASP A 94 -6.78 -12.75 2.64
N LEU A 95 -7.23 -11.53 2.30
CA LEU A 95 -6.36 -10.47 1.80
C LEU A 95 -5.34 -9.99 2.85
N ASN A 96 -5.72 -9.92 4.12
CA ASN A 96 -4.80 -9.60 5.20
C ASN A 96 -3.72 -10.68 5.36
N ASP A 97 -4.10 -11.96 5.29
CA ASP A 97 -3.16 -13.07 5.35
C ASP A 97 -2.19 -13.04 4.15
N GLU A 98 -2.66 -12.71 2.94
CA GLU A 98 -1.81 -12.49 1.76
C GLU A 98 -0.83 -11.32 1.95
N LEU A 99 -1.29 -10.19 2.52
CA LEU A 99 -0.42 -9.04 2.81
C LEU A 99 0.66 -9.38 3.85
N VAL A 100 0.33 -10.14 4.88
CA VAL A 100 1.31 -10.61 5.88
C VAL A 100 2.36 -11.50 5.21
N ASN A 101 1.93 -12.47 4.40
CA ASN A 101 2.84 -13.36 3.66
C ASN A 101 3.77 -12.58 2.71
N LEU A 102 3.25 -11.58 1.99
CA LEU A 102 4.06 -10.71 1.12
C LEU A 102 5.10 -9.93 1.93
N LYS A 103 4.70 -9.36 3.07
CA LYS A 103 5.60 -8.62 3.96
C LYS A 103 6.73 -9.49 4.50
N GLU A 104 6.43 -10.73 4.89
CA GLU A 104 7.43 -11.70 5.33
C GLU A 104 8.40 -12.06 4.20
N SER A 105 7.89 -12.35 3.01
CA SER A 105 8.72 -12.67 1.84
C SER A 105 9.64 -11.53 1.42
N PHE A 106 9.17 -10.28 1.52
CA PHE A 106 9.95 -9.09 1.20
C PHE A 106 11.05 -8.84 2.23
N ASN A 107 10.74 -9.02 3.52
CA ASN A 107 11.73 -8.91 4.59
C ASN A 107 12.84 -9.97 4.45
N ASP A 108 12.50 -11.21 4.10
CA ASP A 108 13.49 -12.26 3.84
C ASP A 108 14.38 -11.91 2.64
N SER A 109 13.79 -11.38 1.56
CA SER A 109 14.55 -10.95 0.38
C SER A 109 15.52 -9.80 0.69
N ILE A 110 15.11 -8.82 1.51
CA ILE A 110 16.00 -7.72 1.92
C ILE A 110 17.13 -8.27 2.79
N LYS A 111 16.80 -9.15 3.74
CA LYS A 111 17.78 -9.76 4.65
C LYS A 111 18.84 -10.53 3.86
N ASP A 112 18.45 -11.33 2.88
CA ASP A 112 19.36 -12.05 1.99
C ASP A 112 20.25 -11.08 1.20
N GLN A 113 19.69 -9.99 0.67
CA GLN A 113 20.46 -8.99 -0.07
C GLN A 113 21.51 -8.30 0.82
N VAL A 114 21.15 -7.99 2.07
CA VAL A 114 22.08 -7.39 3.04
C VAL A 114 23.18 -8.40 3.40
N ILE A 115 22.83 -9.66 3.66
CA ILE A 115 23.80 -10.73 3.96
C ILE A 115 24.79 -10.93 2.82
N ILE A 116 24.33 -10.94 1.56
CA ILE A 116 25.22 -11.10 0.40
C ILE A 116 26.17 -9.91 0.28
N LYS A 117 25.68 -8.67 0.45
CA LYS A 117 26.52 -7.47 0.38
C LYS A 117 27.56 -7.42 1.50
N THR A 118 27.20 -7.79 2.72
CA THR A 118 28.14 -7.82 3.84
C THR A 118 29.17 -8.94 3.69
N GLN A 119 28.77 -10.11 3.19
CA GLN A 119 29.68 -11.22 2.91
C GLN A 119 30.69 -10.87 1.81
N ASN A 120 30.26 -10.20 0.74
CA ASN A 120 31.18 -9.74 -0.32
C ASN A 120 32.17 -8.67 0.21
N SER A 121 31.69 -7.73 1.03
CA SER A 121 32.56 -6.74 1.67
C SER A 121 33.59 -7.40 2.59
N LEU A 122 33.18 -8.39 3.38
CA LEU A 122 34.06 -9.14 4.27
C LEU A 122 35.11 -9.95 3.50
N ASN A 123 34.73 -10.58 2.38
CA ASN A 123 35.68 -11.32 1.54
C ASN A 123 36.76 -10.40 0.96
N ASN A 124 36.38 -9.21 0.47
CA ASN A 124 37.35 -8.22 -0.02
C ASN A 124 38.33 -7.80 1.09
N LEU A 125 37.82 -7.57 2.31
CA LEU A 125 38.65 -7.23 3.46
C LEU A 125 39.64 -8.34 3.80
N ILE A 126 39.21 -9.61 3.78
CA ILE A 126 40.06 -10.78 4.00
C ILE A 126 41.17 -10.86 2.94
N GLU A 127 40.85 -10.62 1.67
CA GLU A 127 41.85 -10.58 0.60
C GLU A 127 42.88 -9.46 0.81
N ASP A 128 42.43 -8.26 1.18
CA ASP A 128 43.31 -7.12 1.47
C ASP A 128 44.23 -7.39 2.66
N TYR A 129 43.70 -8.00 3.74
CA TYR A 129 44.53 -8.45 4.87
C TYR A 129 45.57 -9.48 4.45
N GLY A 130 45.21 -10.46 3.61
CA GLY A 130 46.15 -11.44 3.09
C GLY A 130 47.28 -10.81 2.26
N ARG A 131 46.96 -9.78 1.44
CA ARG A 131 47.97 -9.03 0.69
C ARG A 131 48.92 -8.27 1.62
N LEU A 132 48.39 -7.60 2.65
CA LEU A 132 49.19 -6.88 3.63
C LEU A 132 50.09 -7.80 4.45
N GLU A 133 49.60 -8.97 4.84
CA GLU A 133 50.39 -9.99 5.55
C GLU A 133 51.57 -10.48 4.72
N ASN A 134 51.34 -10.75 3.43
CA ASN A 134 52.41 -11.14 2.49
C ASN A 134 53.48 -10.05 2.34
N ILE A 135 53.07 -8.78 2.22
CA ILE A 135 54.01 -7.65 2.16
C ILE A 135 54.81 -7.55 3.45
N ASN A 136 54.16 -7.70 4.61
CA ASN A 136 54.83 -7.60 5.92
C ASN A 136 55.86 -8.72 6.11
N ASN A 137 55.54 -9.95 5.69
CA ASN A 137 56.50 -11.07 5.71
C ASN A 137 57.70 -10.81 4.80
N SER A 138 57.48 -10.33 3.57
CA SER A 138 58.57 -9.96 2.66
C SER A 138 59.48 -8.85 3.22
N LEU A 139 58.92 -7.87 3.94
CA LEU A 139 59.70 -6.82 4.59
C LEU A 139 60.52 -7.36 5.78
N LYS A 140 59.98 -8.29 6.56
CA LYS A 140 60.72 -8.96 7.63
C LYS A 140 61.90 -9.77 7.10
N ASP A 141 61.70 -10.52 6.03
CA ASP A 141 62.77 -11.30 5.40
C ASP A 141 63.91 -10.37 4.92
N ARG A 142 63.58 -9.26 4.26
CA ARG A 142 64.58 -8.25 3.84
C ARG A 142 65.29 -7.58 5.01
N LEU A 143 64.60 -7.35 6.13
CA LEU A 143 65.23 -6.82 7.34
C LEU A 143 66.26 -7.80 7.91
N SER A 144 65.92 -9.09 7.98
CA SER A 144 66.84 -10.13 8.44
C SER A 144 68.05 -10.29 7.51
N GLU A 145 67.87 -10.17 6.19
CA GLU A 145 68.99 -10.15 5.22
C GLU A 145 69.94 -8.97 5.48
N ILE A 146 69.41 -7.77 5.70
CA ILE A 146 70.20 -6.56 5.97
C ILE A 146 70.93 -6.66 7.31
N GLU A 147 70.29 -7.22 8.34
CA GLU A 147 70.90 -7.45 9.65
C GLU A 147 72.09 -8.41 9.56
N LEU A 148 71.95 -9.48 8.78
CA LEU A 148 73.03 -10.45 8.55
C LEU A 148 74.17 -9.84 7.72
N GLU A 149 73.87 -9.05 6.69
CA GLU A 149 74.88 -8.32 5.91
C GLU A 149 75.67 -7.35 6.79
N LYS A 150 75.01 -6.67 7.73
CA LYS A 150 75.64 -5.78 8.71
C LYS A 150 76.60 -6.52 9.64
N GLU A 151 76.23 -7.70 10.14
CA GLU A 151 77.10 -8.51 11.01
C GLU A 151 78.37 -8.96 10.28
N LEU A 152 78.23 -9.45 9.04
CA LEU A 152 79.37 -9.86 8.21
C LEU A 152 80.35 -8.69 7.95
N LEU A 153 79.83 -7.49 7.70
CA LEU A 153 80.66 -6.30 7.52
C LEU A 153 81.45 -5.95 8.79
N ILE A 154 80.82 -6.06 9.97
CA ILE A 154 81.49 -5.81 11.26
C ILE A 154 82.62 -6.81 11.51
N GLU A 155 82.41 -8.10 11.21
CA GLU A 155 83.43 -9.15 11.38
C GLU A 155 84.61 -8.97 10.42
N SER A 156 84.34 -8.56 9.17
CA SER A 156 85.41 -8.32 8.18
C SER A 156 86.27 -7.08 8.49
N GLY A 157 85.72 -6.07 9.17
CA GLY A 157 86.40 -4.82 9.49
C GLY A 157 87.47 -4.89 10.60
N GLN A 158 87.61 -6.01 11.31
CA GLN A 158 88.56 -6.13 12.44
C GLN A 158 89.98 -6.61 12.08
N MET A 159 90.30 -6.92 10.81
CA MET A 159 91.56 -7.60 10.44
C MET A 159 92.55 -6.82 9.55
N SER A 160 92.32 -5.56 9.22
CA SER A 160 93.30 -4.78 8.42
C SER A 160 93.60 -3.43 9.04
N LYS A 161 94.88 -3.21 9.38
CA LYS A 161 95.41 -1.85 9.51
C LYS A 161 95.13 -1.11 8.19
N PRO A 162 94.69 0.16 8.23
CA PRO A 162 94.27 0.85 7.03
C PRO A 162 95.48 1.12 6.14
N ASP A 163 95.55 0.46 4.99
CA ASP A 163 96.24 0.99 3.82
C ASP A 163 95.42 2.19 3.32
N ASP A 164 96.08 3.27 2.90
CA ASP A 164 95.46 4.53 2.47
C ASP A 164 94.38 4.36 1.38
N SER A 165 94.35 3.23 0.65
CA SER A 165 93.28 2.91 -0.29
C SER A 165 91.92 2.58 0.35
N HIS A 166 91.91 2.09 1.60
CA HIS A 166 90.66 1.85 2.34
C HIS A 166 90.02 3.14 2.82
N ILE A 167 90.84 4.19 3.04
CA ILE A 167 90.33 5.50 3.46
C ILE A 167 89.51 6.12 2.32
N GLU A 168 89.98 6.05 1.07
CA GLU A 168 89.21 6.51 -0.09
C GLU A 168 87.90 5.73 -0.28
N GLN A 169 87.90 4.42 -0.02
CA GLN A 169 86.68 3.60 -0.08
C GLN A 169 85.68 3.98 1.01
N ILE A 170 86.15 4.24 2.24
CA ILE A 170 85.30 4.71 3.34
C ILE A 170 84.75 6.12 3.07
N GLU A 171 85.55 7.02 2.47
CA GLU A 171 85.10 8.36 2.08
C GLU A 171 84.03 8.32 0.98
N TYR A 172 84.16 7.39 0.03
CA TYR A 172 83.13 7.13 -0.97
C TYR A 172 81.83 6.61 -0.35
N GLU A 173 81.91 5.63 0.54
CA GLU A 173 80.73 5.11 1.25
C GLU A 173 80.07 6.15 2.15
N MET A 174 80.86 6.96 2.85
CA MET A 174 80.37 8.11 3.61
C MET A 174 79.60 9.10 2.74
N SER A 175 80.10 9.37 1.52
CA SER A 175 79.42 10.26 0.58
C SER A 175 78.12 9.66 0.06
N ARG A 176 78.10 8.35 -0.19
CA ARG A 176 76.89 7.60 -0.57
C ARG A 176 75.85 7.59 0.56
N LEU A 177 76.27 7.34 1.80
CA LEU A 177 75.40 7.34 2.97
C LEU A 177 74.83 8.73 3.24
N LYS A 178 75.65 9.80 3.12
CA LYS A 178 75.15 11.19 3.22
C LYS A 178 74.07 11.49 2.18
N LYS A 179 74.24 11.00 0.95
CA LYS A 179 73.22 11.14 -0.10
C LYS A 179 71.94 10.38 0.27
N GLN A 180 72.05 9.14 0.71
CA GLN A 180 70.89 8.37 1.16
C GLN A 180 70.17 9.02 2.35
N LEU A 181 70.91 9.63 3.27
CA LEU A 181 70.35 10.33 4.41
C LEU A 181 69.60 11.60 3.97
N SER A 182 70.14 12.33 2.98
CA SER A 182 69.45 13.45 2.33
C SER A 182 68.17 12.99 1.62
N ASP A 183 68.21 11.88 0.88
CA ASP A 183 67.05 11.33 0.18
C ASP A 183 65.96 10.89 1.18
N LEU A 184 66.35 10.32 2.32
CA LEU A 184 65.44 9.96 3.41
C LEU A 184 64.84 11.18 4.11
N GLU A 185 65.62 12.24 4.33
CA GLU A 185 65.11 13.50 4.88
C GLU A 185 64.08 14.14 3.95
N GLU A 186 64.30 14.08 2.63
CA GLU A 186 63.36 14.56 1.63
C GLU A 186 62.08 13.70 1.60
N ALA A 187 62.21 12.38 1.66
CA ALA A 187 61.07 11.47 1.78
C ALA A 187 60.27 11.73 3.07
N ASN A 188 60.94 12.01 4.18
CA ASN A 188 60.28 12.30 5.45
C ASN A 188 59.50 13.62 5.39
N LYS A 189 60.04 14.65 4.74
CA LYS A 189 59.31 15.91 4.47
C LYS A 189 58.08 15.69 3.59
N LEU A 190 58.15 14.81 2.59
CA LEU A 190 57.00 14.46 1.75
C LEU A 190 55.91 13.73 2.54
N LEU A 191 56.30 12.83 3.45
CA LEU A 191 55.36 12.16 4.37
C LEU A 191 54.72 13.15 5.34
N GLU A 192 55.49 14.07 5.90
CA GLU A 192 54.98 15.10 6.81
C GLU A 192 53.96 16.02 6.14
N ASN A 193 54.23 16.45 4.90
CA ASN A 193 53.27 17.18 4.06
C ASN A 193 52.02 16.35 3.73
N SER A 194 52.19 15.05 3.47
CA SER A 194 51.05 14.14 3.21
C SER A 194 50.17 13.98 4.46
N ASN A 195 50.77 13.88 5.65
CA ASN A 195 50.05 13.84 6.92
C ASN A 195 49.30 15.15 7.21
N LEU A 196 49.88 16.31 6.89
CA LEU A 196 49.18 17.59 6.99
C LEU A 196 47.96 17.65 6.05
N ASN A 197 48.09 17.11 4.83
CA ASN A 197 46.97 16.97 3.89
C ASN A 197 45.89 15.98 4.34
N LEU A 198 46.27 14.91 5.05
CA LEU A 198 45.30 13.99 5.65
C LEU A 198 44.56 14.63 6.83
N LYS A 199 45.25 15.39 7.68
CA LYS A 199 44.61 16.18 8.75
C LYS A 199 43.65 17.24 8.22
N SER A 200 43.96 17.90 7.10
CA SER A 200 43.01 18.84 6.48
C SER A 200 41.80 18.15 5.86
N ARG A 201 41.94 16.88 5.43
CA ARG A 201 40.80 16.03 5.03
C ARG A 201 40.00 15.50 6.22
N GLU A 202 40.61 15.34 7.39
CA GLU A 202 39.90 15.01 8.63
C GLU A 202 38.87 16.10 8.99
N LEU A 203 39.19 17.38 8.75
CA LEU A 203 38.22 18.49 8.83
C LEU A 203 37.09 18.41 7.80
N SER A 204 37.25 17.62 6.73
CA SER A 204 36.17 17.31 5.79
C SER A 204 35.22 16.23 6.33
N VAL A 205 35.63 15.43 7.31
CA VAL A 205 34.75 14.45 7.96
C VAL A 205 33.73 15.17 8.82
N ASP A 206 34.12 16.24 9.53
CA ASP A 206 33.19 17.09 10.28
C ASP A 206 32.11 17.69 9.36
N ASN A 207 32.50 18.13 8.16
CA ASN A 207 31.54 18.63 7.16
C ASN A 207 30.59 17.54 6.66
N LEU A 208 31.08 16.30 6.52
CA LEU A 208 30.24 15.15 6.16
C LEU A 208 29.30 14.78 7.31
N GLU A 209 29.73 14.88 8.56
CA GLU A 209 28.89 14.60 9.72
C GLU A 209 27.77 15.63 9.87
N ILE A 210 28.06 16.92 9.63
CA ILE A 210 27.04 17.97 9.54
C ILE A 210 26.06 17.68 8.39
N ALA A 211 26.54 17.25 7.22
CA ALA A 211 25.69 16.89 6.09
C ALA A 211 24.78 15.68 6.41
N ILE A 212 25.31 14.66 7.09
CA ILE A 212 24.53 13.51 7.56
C ILE A 212 23.45 13.96 8.55
N GLN A 213 23.80 14.79 9.53
CA GLN A 213 22.83 15.29 10.51
C GLN A 213 21.71 16.10 9.86
N ASN A 214 22.04 16.91 8.84
CA ASN A 214 21.05 17.65 8.05
C ASN A 214 20.13 16.72 7.26
N LEU A 215 20.69 15.67 6.63
CA LEU A 215 19.90 14.67 5.92
C LEU A 215 18.97 13.89 6.86
N GLU A 216 19.43 13.55 8.06
CA GLU A 216 18.60 12.92 9.08
C GLU A 216 17.43 13.82 9.52
N ASN A 217 17.69 15.12 9.70
CA ASN A 217 16.64 16.09 10.03
C ASN A 217 15.59 16.19 8.92
N ILE A 218 16.01 16.29 7.65
CA ILE A 218 15.11 16.31 6.49
C ILE A 218 14.30 15.01 6.42
N ASN A 219 14.93 13.85 6.62
CA ASN A 219 14.23 12.56 6.60
C ASN A 219 13.18 12.46 7.71
N ASN A 220 13.46 13.01 8.89
CA ASN A 220 12.49 13.09 9.99
C ASN A 220 11.31 14.02 9.67
N GLU A 221 11.53 15.12 8.97
CA GLU A 221 10.47 16.02 8.50
C GLU A 221 9.59 15.34 7.46
N LEU A 222 10.19 14.69 6.45
CA LEU A 222 9.47 13.92 5.44
C LEU A 222 8.65 12.79 6.07
N LYS A 223 9.16 12.13 7.10
CA LYS A 223 8.41 11.11 7.84
C LYS A 223 7.16 11.68 8.52
N LYS A 224 7.25 12.88 9.12
CA LYS A 224 6.10 13.57 9.71
C LYS A 224 5.09 14.00 8.66
N GLU A 225 5.56 14.47 7.50
CA GLU A 225 4.69 14.84 6.39
C GLU A 225 3.96 13.63 5.81
N ASN A 226 4.65 12.51 5.61
CA ASN A 226 4.04 11.25 5.19
C ASN A 226 2.96 10.76 6.17
N GLN A 227 3.19 10.90 7.48
CA GLN A 227 2.16 10.59 8.47
C GLN A 227 0.94 11.51 8.36
N LYS A 228 1.14 12.82 8.11
CA LYS A 228 0.03 13.77 7.87
C LYS A 228 -0.73 13.47 6.57
N LEU A 229 -0.05 12.99 5.54
CA LEU A 229 -0.69 12.59 4.29
C LEU A 229 -1.50 11.30 4.48
N LEU A 230 -0.98 10.35 5.26
CA LEU A 230 -1.70 9.11 5.57
C LEU A 230 -3.02 9.40 6.28
N THR A 231 -3.03 10.26 7.30
CA THR A 231 -4.26 10.63 8.01
C THR A 231 -5.25 11.40 7.12
N LYS A 232 -4.75 12.27 6.21
CA LYS A 232 -5.61 12.91 5.21
C LYS A 232 -6.24 11.89 4.26
N LEU A 233 -5.49 10.86 3.85
CA LEU A 233 -5.98 9.81 2.96
C LEU A 233 -7.08 8.98 3.63
N GLU A 234 -6.92 8.65 4.91
CA GLU A 234 -7.96 7.98 5.71
C GLU A 234 -9.26 8.80 5.79
N VAL A 235 -9.16 10.13 5.96
CA VAL A 235 -10.32 11.02 5.97
C VAL A 235 -11.02 11.04 4.60
N VAL A 236 -10.26 11.15 3.51
CA VAL A 236 -10.80 11.12 2.14
C VAL A 236 -11.47 9.78 1.84
N GLU A 237 -10.90 8.66 2.31
CA GLU A 237 -11.51 7.35 2.15
C GLU A 237 -12.82 7.22 2.93
N ALA A 238 -12.88 7.75 4.15
CA ALA A 238 -14.11 7.82 4.93
C ALA A 238 -15.18 8.72 4.28
N ASP A 239 -14.78 9.81 3.64
CA ASP A 239 -15.68 10.67 2.85
C ASP A 239 -16.19 9.95 1.60
N ARG A 240 -15.34 9.21 0.89
CA ARG A 240 -15.75 8.38 -0.25
C ARG A 240 -16.82 7.37 0.14
N VAL A 241 -16.66 6.67 1.26
CA VAL A 241 -17.66 5.72 1.77
C VAL A 241 -18.96 6.42 2.19
N ARG A 242 -18.90 7.68 2.64
CA ARG A 242 -20.11 8.48 2.91
C ARG A 242 -20.80 8.87 1.61
N MET A 243 -20.05 9.26 0.59
CA MET A 243 -20.60 9.61 -0.73
C MET A 243 -21.28 8.42 -1.41
N THR A 244 -20.70 7.22 -1.36
CA THR A 244 -21.35 6.03 -1.95
C THR A 244 -22.70 5.72 -1.29
N LYS A 245 -22.84 5.95 0.03
CA LYS A 245 -24.14 5.81 0.73
C LYS A 245 -25.15 6.86 0.28
N PHE A 246 -24.71 8.07 -0.06
CA PHE A 246 -25.60 9.10 -0.61
C PHE A 246 -26.01 8.77 -2.04
N GLU A 247 -25.11 8.26 -2.86
CA GLU A 247 -25.40 7.77 -4.22
C GLU A 247 -26.41 6.62 -4.20
N GLU A 248 -26.26 5.65 -3.30
CA GLU A 248 -27.23 4.57 -3.12
C GLU A 248 -28.63 5.10 -2.74
N LYS A 249 -28.69 6.07 -1.81
CA LYS A 249 -29.96 6.71 -1.43
C LYS A 249 -30.58 7.48 -2.60
N ALA A 250 -29.78 8.22 -3.36
CA ALA A 250 -30.23 8.94 -4.54
C ALA A 250 -30.81 7.96 -5.58
N SER A 251 -30.11 6.86 -5.88
CA SER A 251 -30.58 5.82 -6.80
C SER A 251 -31.89 5.16 -6.33
N ASN A 252 -32.05 4.94 -5.03
CA ASN A 252 -33.30 4.40 -4.49
C ASN A 252 -34.46 5.40 -4.62
N LEU A 253 -34.23 6.68 -4.33
CA LEU A 253 -35.24 7.73 -4.50
C LEU A 253 -35.62 7.92 -5.98
N GLU A 254 -34.67 7.83 -6.91
CA GLU A 254 -34.95 7.87 -8.35
C GLU A 254 -35.88 6.72 -8.77
N LYS A 255 -35.63 5.49 -8.29
CA LYS A 255 -36.51 4.34 -8.55
C LYS A 255 -37.91 4.53 -7.95
N GLU A 256 -38.00 5.11 -6.76
CA GLU A 256 -39.27 5.42 -6.11
C GLU A 256 -40.07 6.47 -6.89
N ILE A 257 -39.40 7.55 -7.33
CA ILE A 257 -39.99 8.58 -8.21
C ILE A 257 -40.51 7.95 -9.50
N GLU A 258 -39.72 7.07 -10.12
CA GLU A 258 -40.13 6.38 -11.36
C GLU A 258 -41.33 5.45 -11.15
N SER A 259 -41.39 4.75 -10.01
CA SER A 259 -42.56 3.94 -9.62
C SER A 259 -43.80 4.80 -9.44
N LEU A 260 -43.70 5.92 -8.71
CA LEU A 260 -44.80 6.85 -8.47
C LEU A 260 -45.27 7.52 -9.78
N LYS A 261 -44.36 7.81 -10.71
CA LYS A 261 -44.72 8.31 -12.04
C LYS A 261 -45.57 7.30 -12.81
N LYS A 262 -45.20 6.02 -12.80
CA LYS A 262 -45.98 4.96 -13.44
C LYS A 262 -47.36 4.80 -12.82
N GLU A 263 -47.43 4.79 -11.49
CA GLU A 263 -48.71 4.74 -10.77
C GLU A 263 -49.62 5.94 -11.10
N ASN A 264 -49.05 7.15 -11.18
CA ASN A 264 -49.82 8.35 -11.56
C ASN A 264 -50.40 8.23 -12.98
N VAL A 265 -49.62 7.68 -13.93
CA VAL A 265 -50.11 7.41 -15.30
C VAL A 265 -51.26 6.41 -15.29
N GLU A 266 -51.16 5.32 -14.52
CA GLU A 266 -52.25 4.34 -14.39
C GLU A 266 -53.51 4.93 -13.76
N LEU A 267 -53.38 5.76 -12.73
CA LEU A 267 -54.51 6.46 -12.10
C LEU A 267 -55.19 7.40 -13.09
N ARG A 268 -54.42 8.18 -13.87
CA ARG A 268 -54.98 9.04 -14.93
C ARG A 268 -55.73 8.24 -16.00
N GLN A 269 -55.24 7.05 -16.36
CA GLN A 269 -55.95 6.16 -17.29
C GLN A 269 -57.26 5.64 -16.68
N LYS A 270 -57.27 5.25 -15.40
CA LYS A 270 -58.49 4.82 -14.69
C LYS A 270 -59.52 5.96 -14.61
N ASP A 271 -59.08 7.18 -14.30
CA ASP A 271 -59.94 8.37 -14.26
C ASP A 271 -60.54 8.68 -15.63
N ALA A 272 -59.74 8.60 -16.71
CA ALA A 272 -60.22 8.77 -18.08
C ALA A 272 -61.31 7.73 -18.44
N ILE A 273 -61.13 6.47 -18.03
CA ILE A 273 -62.13 5.41 -18.24
C ILE A 273 -63.41 5.69 -17.44
N LEU A 274 -63.30 6.13 -16.19
CA LEU A 274 -64.45 6.47 -15.34
C LEU A 274 -65.24 7.67 -15.90
N LEU A 275 -64.54 8.70 -16.37
CA LEU A 275 -65.16 9.85 -17.03
C LEU A 275 -65.91 9.42 -18.30
N ALA A 276 -65.29 8.59 -19.15
CA ALA A 276 -65.93 8.07 -20.36
C ALA A 276 -67.19 7.25 -20.05
N LYS A 277 -67.15 6.38 -19.02
CA LYS A 277 -68.33 5.64 -18.54
C LYS A 277 -69.43 6.58 -18.05
N THR A 278 -69.08 7.62 -17.31
CA THR A 278 -70.03 8.59 -16.76
C THR A 278 -70.73 9.37 -17.88
N ILE A 279 -69.98 9.82 -18.89
CA ILE A 279 -70.52 10.48 -20.09
C ILE A 279 -71.51 9.54 -20.81
N ASN A 280 -71.13 8.29 -21.04
CA ASN A 280 -72.01 7.31 -21.69
C ASN A 280 -73.32 7.08 -20.91
N VAL A 281 -73.28 6.96 -19.58
CA VAL A 281 -74.48 6.82 -18.75
C VAL A 281 -75.39 8.05 -18.90
N MET A 282 -74.84 9.26 -18.84
CA MET A 282 -75.63 10.49 -19.04
C MET A 282 -76.25 10.57 -20.44
N GLU A 283 -75.54 10.14 -21.49
CA GLU A 283 -76.08 10.12 -22.85
C GLU A 283 -77.19 9.09 -23.04
N THR A 284 -77.11 7.92 -22.39
CA THR A 284 -78.18 6.91 -22.43
C THR A 284 -79.46 7.40 -21.77
N HIS A 285 -79.37 8.12 -20.64
CA HIS A 285 -80.54 8.71 -19.99
C HIS A 285 -81.14 9.89 -20.77
N ARG A 286 -80.36 10.56 -21.64
CA ARG A 286 -80.86 11.64 -22.51
C ARG A 286 -81.70 11.12 -23.70
N LYS A 287 -81.60 9.82 -24.03
CA LYS A 287 -82.26 9.20 -25.20
C LYS A 287 -83.56 8.48 -24.87
N GLU A 288 -84.12 8.62 -23.67
CA GLU A 288 -85.55 8.34 -23.43
C GLU A 288 -86.37 9.62 -23.62
N PRO A 289 -86.92 9.87 -24.83
CA PRO A 289 -87.86 10.95 -25.02
C PRO A 289 -89.18 10.56 -24.35
N THR A 290 -89.51 11.31 -23.31
CA THR A 290 -90.88 11.55 -22.89
C THR A 290 -91.68 11.92 -24.14
N LYS A 291 -92.52 11.00 -24.64
CA LYS A 291 -93.53 11.25 -25.66
C LYS A 291 -94.64 12.13 -25.08
N ILE A 292 -94.36 13.38 -24.72
CA ILE A 292 -95.39 14.36 -24.38
C ILE A 292 -94.97 15.73 -24.91
N ALA A 293 -95.87 16.29 -25.72
CA ALA A 293 -95.99 17.68 -26.18
C ALA A 293 -95.24 18.09 -27.46
N GLU A 294 -95.86 17.73 -28.59
CA GLU A 294 -95.97 18.62 -29.74
C GLU A 294 -96.74 19.90 -29.35
N LYS A 295 -96.15 21.08 -29.58
CA LYS A 295 -96.72 22.30 -30.22
C LYS A 295 -96.03 23.59 -29.72
N PHE A 296 -95.97 24.57 -30.63
CA PHE A 296 -95.33 25.91 -30.60
C PHE A 296 -93.89 25.90 -31.14
N VAL A 297 -93.61 26.09 -32.43
CA VAL A 297 -93.95 27.15 -33.43
C VAL A 297 -93.40 28.54 -33.06
N SER A 298 -92.25 28.85 -33.67
CA SER A 298 -91.79 30.10 -34.34
C SER A 298 -91.80 31.43 -33.54
N LYS A 299 -90.84 32.36 -33.65
CA LYS A 299 -90.26 32.98 -34.87
C LYS A 299 -89.19 34.05 -34.50
N GLU A 300 -88.13 34.17 -35.32
CA GLU A 300 -87.21 35.31 -35.67
C GLU A 300 -86.75 36.33 -34.60
N THR A 301 -85.50 36.84 -34.59
CA THR A 301 -84.86 37.78 -35.56
C THR A 301 -83.36 37.91 -35.15
N LEU A 302 -82.37 37.56 -35.99
CA LEU A 302 -81.53 38.39 -36.88
C LEU A 302 -80.75 39.59 -36.26
N LEU A 303 -79.48 39.70 -36.70
CA LEU A 303 -78.45 40.77 -36.58
C LEU A 303 -77.37 40.53 -35.49
N GLU A 304 -76.07 40.69 -35.70
CA GLU A 304 -75.19 40.93 -36.86
C GLU A 304 -73.74 40.79 -36.34
N GLU A 305 -72.85 40.27 -37.19
CA GLU A 305 -71.43 40.64 -37.35
C GLU A 305 -70.53 41.00 -36.13
N ARG A 306 -69.46 40.21 -35.90
CA ARG A 306 -68.08 40.59 -36.29
C ARG A 306 -67.01 39.58 -35.87
N ALA A 307 -65.99 39.54 -36.72
CA ALA A 307 -64.60 39.12 -36.49
C ALA A 307 -64.31 37.62 -36.44
N GLY A 308 -63.99 37.08 -37.63
CA GLY A 308 -63.13 35.93 -37.74
C GLY A 308 -61.71 36.25 -37.28
N VAL A 309 -61.09 35.29 -36.58
CA VAL A 309 -59.64 35.18 -36.48
C VAL A 309 -59.30 33.70 -36.65
N LYS A 310 -58.21 33.51 -37.39
CA LYS A 310 -57.72 32.29 -38.02
C LYS A 310 -57.37 31.19 -37.02
N ILE A 311 -57.54 29.97 -37.51
CA ILE A 311 -56.84 28.76 -37.08
C ILE A 311 -55.35 28.99 -37.34
N GLU A 312 -54.54 29.02 -36.29
CA GLU A 312 -53.10 28.78 -36.36
C GLU A 312 -52.71 27.78 -35.28
N GLU A 313 -52.24 26.66 -35.82
CA GLU A 313 -51.58 25.52 -35.23
C GLU A 313 -50.36 25.96 -34.41
N LEU A 314 -50.44 25.85 -33.09
CA LEU A 314 -49.27 25.83 -32.21
C LEU A 314 -49.48 24.72 -31.16
N ILE A 315 -48.99 23.54 -31.53
CA ILE A 315 -48.51 22.54 -30.58
C ILE A 315 -47.21 23.13 -30.01
N GLU A 316 -47.30 23.78 -28.85
CA GLU A 316 -46.14 24.06 -28.03
C GLU A 316 -46.15 23.07 -26.86
N VAL A 317 -45.41 21.98 -27.06
CA VAL A 317 -44.91 21.13 -26.00
C VAL A 317 -43.95 22.00 -25.19
N ALA A 318 -44.40 22.50 -24.05
CA ALA A 318 -43.49 23.06 -23.06
C ALA A 318 -42.70 21.90 -22.43
N ASP A 319 -41.58 21.56 -23.06
CA ASP A 319 -40.44 20.97 -22.38
C ASP A 319 -39.96 21.98 -21.33
N ILE A 320 -40.40 21.78 -20.10
CA ILE A 320 -39.76 22.38 -18.92
C ILE A 320 -38.47 21.59 -18.72
N ILE A 321 -37.42 22.00 -19.44
CA ILE A 321 -36.04 21.74 -19.04
C ILE A 321 -35.74 22.78 -17.96
N GLU A 322 -35.76 22.33 -16.71
CA GLU A 322 -35.24 23.07 -15.58
C GLU A 322 -33.72 23.16 -15.77
N GLU A 323 -33.24 24.31 -16.25
CA GLU A 323 -31.83 24.66 -16.29
C GLU A 323 -31.27 24.64 -14.86
N LEU A 324 -30.42 23.65 -14.61
CA LEU A 324 -29.50 23.63 -13.48
C LEU A 324 -28.57 24.85 -13.56
N PRO A 325 -28.39 25.61 -12.47
CA PRO A 325 -27.36 26.64 -12.43
C PRO A 325 -25.97 25.99 -12.44
N GLU A 326 -25.15 26.38 -13.43
CA GLU A 326 -23.73 26.05 -13.50
C GLU A 326 -22.99 26.61 -12.27
N PRO A 327 -22.07 25.85 -11.64
CA PRO A 327 -21.20 26.38 -10.61
C PRO A 327 -20.10 27.23 -11.24
N GLU A 328 -20.07 28.51 -10.89
CA GLU A 328 -18.96 29.43 -11.17
C GLU A 328 -17.67 28.87 -10.57
N ALA A 329 -16.77 28.39 -11.44
CA ALA A 329 -15.41 28.04 -11.10
C ALA A 329 -14.53 29.30 -11.17
N ASP A 330 -14.15 29.81 -10.00
CA ASP A 330 -13.09 30.81 -9.87
C ASP A 330 -11.75 30.22 -10.30
N LEU A 331 -11.35 30.55 -11.52
CA LEU A 331 -9.99 30.40 -12.04
C LEU A 331 -9.14 31.58 -11.57
N ASN A 332 -8.39 31.40 -10.49
CA ASN A 332 -7.24 32.25 -10.21
C ASN A 332 -6.01 31.72 -10.96
N THR A 333 -5.68 32.46 -12.01
CA THR A 333 -4.56 32.26 -12.92
C THR A 333 -3.26 32.75 -12.27
N ILE A 334 -2.31 31.86 -11.99
CA ILE A 334 -0.90 32.23 -11.84
C ILE A 334 -0.12 31.52 -12.94
N SER A 335 0.22 32.31 -13.95
CA SER A 335 1.16 32.01 -15.02
C SER A 335 2.55 31.76 -14.47
N ASN A 336 3.15 30.62 -14.82
CA ASN A 336 4.60 30.49 -14.96
C ASN A 336 4.91 29.55 -16.12
N SER A 337 5.14 30.16 -17.27
CA SER A 337 5.70 29.55 -18.47
C SER A 337 7.20 29.33 -18.30
N ILE A 338 7.65 28.06 -18.28
CA ILE A 338 9.04 27.68 -18.56
C ILE A 338 9.02 26.64 -19.68
N GLY A 339 9.76 26.96 -20.74
CA GLY A 339 9.67 26.37 -22.07
C GLY A 339 10.13 24.92 -22.17
N LEU A 340 9.45 24.21 -23.07
CA LEU A 340 9.90 22.96 -23.66
C LEU A 340 10.97 23.28 -24.72
N ASN A 341 12.22 22.93 -24.42
CA ASN A 341 13.25 22.81 -25.44
C ASN A 341 13.10 21.45 -26.14
N GLU A 342 13.03 21.53 -27.47
CA GLU A 342 13.27 20.43 -28.41
C GLU A 342 14.57 19.71 -28.05
N VAL A 343 14.50 18.38 -27.90
CA VAL A 343 15.69 17.53 -27.97
C VAL A 343 15.49 16.50 -29.08
N SER A 344 16.32 16.71 -30.08
CA SER A 344 16.60 15.97 -31.30
C SER A 344 16.68 14.45 -31.12
N LYS A 345 16.22 13.77 -32.17
CA LYS A 345 16.37 12.33 -32.48
C LYS A 345 17.81 11.84 -32.22
N PRO A 346 18.01 10.67 -31.58
CA PRO A 346 19.30 10.01 -31.60
C PRO A 346 19.43 9.12 -32.84
N VAL A 347 20.52 9.38 -33.54
CA VAL A 347 21.09 8.64 -34.66
C VAL A 347 21.50 7.24 -34.22
N GLU A 348 21.13 6.24 -35.03
CA GLU A 348 21.66 4.88 -34.95
C GLU A 348 23.19 4.91 -35.14
N VAL A 349 23.92 4.59 -34.07
CA VAL A 349 25.31 4.15 -34.18
C VAL A 349 25.39 2.71 -33.70
N ARG A 350 25.45 1.84 -34.71
CA ARG A 350 25.85 0.45 -34.65
C ARG A 350 27.34 0.40 -34.39
N LEU A 351 27.77 -0.03 -33.21
CA LEU A 351 29.11 -0.58 -33.01
C LEU A 351 29.08 -1.68 -31.95
N GLU A 352 29.64 -2.81 -32.36
CA GLU A 352 29.76 -4.08 -31.67
C GLU A 352 30.43 -3.90 -30.31
N ASN A 353 29.85 -4.54 -29.27
CA ASN A 353 30.59 -5.03 -28.12
C ASN A 353 29.78 -6.17 -27.48
N GLU A 354 29.95 -7.35 -28.08
CA GLU A 354 29.79 -8.64 -27.43
C GLU A 354 30.71 -8.71 -26.21
N MET A 355 30.19 -8.35 -25.03
CA MET A 355 30.70 -8.87 -23.77
C MET A 355 29.51 -9.37 -22.96
N LEU A 356 29.37 -10.69 -22.97
CA LEU A 356 28.47 -11.51 -22.18
C LEU A 356 28.17 -10.90 -20.81
N LYS A 357 27.00 -10.29 -20.68
CA LYS A 357 26.31 -10.18 -19.40
C LYS A 357 25.73 -11.55 -19.11
N GLU A 358 26.47 -12.37 -18.38
CA GLU A 358 25.89 -13.48 -17.63
C GLU A 358 25.00 -12.88 -16.54
N GLU A 359 23.77 -12.52 -16.92
CA GLU A 359 22.69 -12.43 -15.96
C GLU A 359 22.67 -13.77 -15.22
N ALA A 360 22.78 -13.70 -13.89
CA ALA A 360 22.65 -14.85 -13.02
C ALA A 360 21.22 -15.41 -13.14
N VAL A 361 20.97 -16.14 -14.23
CA VAL A 361 19.79 -16.97 -14.42
C VAL A 361 19.88 -18.00 -13.31
N THR A 362 19.20 -17.71 -12.21
CA THR A 362 18.97 -18.66 -11.12
C THR A 362 18.22 -19.85 -11.72
N ARG A 363 18.98 -20.81 -12.26
CA ARG A 363 18.42 -22.00 -12.91
C ARG A 363 17.47 -22.63 -11.91
N LYS A 364 16.18 -22.63 -12.26
CA LYS A 364 15.13 -23.19 -11.41
C LYS A 364 15.54 -24.63 -11.09
N LYS A 365 15.70 -24.96 -9.81
CA LYS A 365 15.97 -26.32 -9.36
C LYS A 365 14.76 -27.18 -9.74
N VAL A 366 14.89 -28.02 -10.76
CA VAL A 366 13.82 -28.93 -11.23
C VAL A 366 14.27 -30.36 -11.00
N CYS A 367 13.43 -31.18 -10.37
CA CYS A 367 13.72 -32.60 -10.20
C CYS A 367 13.79 -33.30 -11.57
N PRO A 368 14.89 -34.00 -11.91
CA PRO A 368 15.03 -34.64 -13.22
C PRO A 368 14.10 -35.84 -13.42
N ASN A 369 13.56 -36.42 -12.33
CA ASN A 369 12.70 -37.59 -12.41
C ASN A 369 11.21 -37.22 -12.51
N CYS A 370 10.71 -36.37 -11.62
CA CYS A 370 9.26 -36.04 -11.57
C CYS A 370 8.93 -34.60 -12.00
N GLY A 371 9.91 -33.80 -12.40
CA GLY A 371 9.70 -32.42 -12.84
C GLY A 371 9.28 -31.45 -11.73
N ASN A 372 9.36 -31.84 -10.46
CA ASN A 372 8.96 -30.98 -9.35
C ASN A 372 9.81 -29.69 -9.32
N THR A 373 9.13 -28.54 -9.27
CA THR A 373 9.72 -27.19 -9.24
C THR A 373 9.55 -26.50 -7.89
N ASN A 374 8.82 -27.11 -6.95
CA ASN A 374 8.57 -26.53 -5.64
C ASN A 374 9.85 -26.57 -4.78
N LYS A 375 10.46 -25.40 -4.57
CA LYS A 375 11.70 -25.24 -3.78
C LYS A 375 11.58 -25.82 -2.37
N ALA A 376 10.42 -25.71 -1.72
CA ALA A 376 10.22 -26.22 -0.36
C ALA A 376 10.31 -27.76 -0.28
N GLN A 377 10.09 -28.44 -1.41
CA GLN A 377 10.19 -29.90 -1.50
C GLN A 377 11.54 -30.38 -2.03
N ILE A 378 12.44 -29.51 -2.48
CA ILE A 378 13.78 -29.90 -2.93
C ILE A 378 14.77 -29.57 -1.81
N ARG A 379 15.19 -30.60 -1.07
CA ARG A 379 16.13 -30.44 0.04
C ARG A 379 17.57 -30.56 -0.45
N GLU A 380 18.43 -29.70 0.05
CA GLU A 380 19.87 -29.69 -0.26
C GLU A 380 20.65 -30.30 0.91
N PHE A 381 21.59 -31.20 0.60
CA PHE A 381 22.44 -31.88 1.58
C PHE A 381 23.88 -31.97 1.07
N ASP A 382 24.81 -32.19 2.00
CA ASP A 382 26.23 -32.37 1.66
C ASP A 382 26.52 -33.79 1.16
N ASP A 383 27.06 -33.89 -0.04
CA ASP A 383 27.51 -35.14 -0.67
C ASP A 383 28.87 -35.57 -0.11
N LYS A 384 28.82 -36.37 0.95
CA LYS A 384 30.04 -36.92 1.59
C LYS A 384 30.89 -37.80 0.67
N THR A 385 30.36 -38.24 -0.47
CA THR A 385 31.12 -39.03 -1.46
C THR A 385 32.04 -38.15 -2.31
N LYS A 386 31.76 -36.85 -2.42
CA LYS A 386 32.55 -35.90 -3.22
C LYS A 386 33.13 -34.80 -2.35
N ILE A 387 34.41 -34.92 -2.04
CA ILE A 387 35.17 -33.89 -1.32
C ILE A 387 35.69 -32.89 -2.35
N ILE A 388 35.28 -31.62 -2.23
CA ILE A 388 35.77 -30.51 -3.06
C ILE A 388 37.12 -30.03 -2.52
N TYR A 389 37.22 -29.91 -1.20
CA TYR A 389 38.41 -29.40 -0.54
C TYR A 389 38.70 -30.18 0.75
N THR A 390 39.97 -30.43 1.04
CA THR A 390 40.39 -31.30 2.14
C THR A 390 40.62 -30.56 3.45
N HIS A 391 41.01 -29.27 3.41
CA HIS A 391 41.27 -28.49 4.63
C HIS A 391 41.02 -26.97 4.47
N PRO A 392 39.87 -26.43 4.94
CA PRO A 392 38.80 -27.13 5.65
C PRO A 392 38.05 -28.13 4.76
N ARG A 393 37.48 -29.18 5.35
CA ARG A 393 36.84 -30.26 4.59
C ARG A 393 35.49 -29.79 4.04
N ILE A 394 35.42 -29.55 2.73
CA ILE A 394 34.22 -29.09 2.02
C ILE A 394 33.70 -30.21 1.12
N TYR A 395 32.42 -30.55 1.26
CA TYR A 395 31.75 -31.56 0.45
C TYR A 395 30.96 -30.91 -0.70
N GLY A 396 30.71 -31.66 -1.77
CA GLY A 396 29.78 -31.25 -2.83
C GLY A 396 28.35 -31.13 -2.31
N LYS A 397 27.48 -30.50 -3.08
CA LYS A 397 26.04 -30.45 -2.81
C LYS A 397 25.31 -31.55 -3.58
N MET A 398 24.28 -32.11 -2.96
CA MET A 398 23.34 -33.05 -3.55
C MET A 398 21.91 -32.62 -3.20
N TYR A 399 21.02 -32.74 -4.15
CA TYR A 399 19.61 -32.40 -4.02
C TYR A 399 18.78 -33.67 -3.90
N ARG A 400 17.74 -33.64 -3.06
CA ARG A 400 16.76 -34.72 -2.94
C ARG A 400 15.35 -34.17 -3.11
N CYS A 401 14.57 -34.78 -4.00
CA CYS A 401 13.16 -34.42 -4.17
C CYS A 401 12.30 -35.05 -3.06
N GLY A 402 11.53 -34.25 -2.35
CA GLY A 402 10.59 -34.70 -1.33
C GLY A 402 9.36 -35.39 -1.90
N GLN A 403 9.08 -35.26 -3.20
CA GLN A 403 7.94 -35.91 -3.86
C GLN A 403 8.28 -37.32 -4.35
N CYS A 404 9.38 -37.50 -5.08
CA CYS A 404 9.75 -38.81 -5.65
C CYS A 404 10.98 -39.47 -4.99
N GLY A 405 11.68 -38.77 -4.10
CA GLY A 405 12.86 -39.29 -3.41
C GLY A 405 14.15 -39.29 -4.24
N THR A 406 14.11 -38.96 -5.54
CA THR A 406 15.30 -38.94 -6.41
C THR A 406 16.36 -37.97 -5.89
N GLU A 407 17.61 -38.43 -5.94
CA GLU A 407 18.79 -37.66 -5.58
C GLU A 407 19.59 -37.30 -6.84
N TRP A 408 20.02 -36.05 -6.97
CA TRP A 408 20.85 -35.58 -8.09
C TRP A 408 21.80 -34.47 -7.65
N ARG A 409 22.79 -34.17 -8.49
CA ARG A 409 23.79 -33.13 -8.25
C ARG A 409 23.51 -31.89 -9.08
#